data_AF-A0A1J9QNM3-F1
#
_entry.id   AF-A0A1J9QNM3-F1
#
_cell.length_a   1.000
_cell.length_b   1.000
_cell.length_c   1.000
_cell.angle_alpha   90.00
_cell.angle_beta   90.00
_cell.angle_gamma   90.00
#
_symmetry.space_group_name_H-M   'P 1'
#
loop_
_entity.id
_entity.type
_entity.pdbx_description
1 polymer ?
#
loop_
_entity_poly.entity_id
_entity_poly.type
_entity_poly.pdbx_seq_one_letter_code
_entity_poly.pdbx_strand_id
1 'polypeptide(L)'
;MEVTLMFMKGKRNKSQLTTYIFHERDDNLALCPISHFLALALADRAFEAQGINSPEDILRIEVPPYRNSSQLKWRSEMLDIPVVRRTVHTAHGVRISPNLALPYDAFNQFLQRLGRNAGLEDPLTPHCIRRGTANAVDDVATAAERNQVLGHSRADIFERYYLSQKVKRDVQSAYLGCPARESVIRAVGMMSLTRDPRVPKELTEEQKAAIEHDPHLAELNRQKQDLVSDMRYRYGSVPKAQGTNLYAQHGKLERTIQSERRFLRKHARDIIREDFFAKIDTIEIDCQLLGLSLADDLKVEDPTVQFTCVERARLARSLFRSLSSSVEEVHEPHRHRMEVIRDWTALCSLQGIPYKQRNTPCKLVVLKEEPSPIDGDVTPLVCPATQCLFCLGNEQRASNSRPYSFSRPDKLRRHMYDCHLRYLASDACFPCPHPVCSENLWGTTHFKDHAAVIHKVYL
;
A
#
# COMPACT_ATOMS: atom_id res chain seq x y z
N MET A 1 22.34 -2.44 11.88
CA MET A 1 22.21 -2.68 10.42
C MET A 1 22.93 -1.57 9.67
N GLU A 2 23.84 -1.93 8.77
CA GLU A 2 24.55 -0.97 7.92
C GLU A 2 23.94 -0.93 6.52
N VAL A 3 23.69 0.26 5.98
CA VAL A 3 23.13 0.47 4.63
C VAL A 3 24.02 1.41 3.86
N THR A 4 24.63 0.91 2.79
CA THR A 4 25.53 1.69 1.93
C THR A 4 24.81 2.13 0.66
N LEU A 5 24.81 3.43 0.38
CA LEU A 5 24.20 3.99 -0.83
C LEU A 5 25.21 3.98 -1.99
N MET A 6 25.01 3.06 -2.94
CA MET A 6 25.85 2.97 -4.15
C MET A 6 25.50 4.02 -5.21
N PHE A 7 24.21 4.37 -5.33
CA PHE A 7 23.72 5.23 -6.40
C PHE A 7 23.08 6.51 -5.85
N MET A 8 23.85 7.60 -5.86
CA MET A 8 23.36 8.93 -5.51
C MET A 8 23.28 9.84 -6.74
N LYS A 9 22.23 10.69 -6.79
CA LYS A 9 22.05 11.69 -7.85
C LYS A 9 23.28 12.61 -7.92
N GLY A 10 23.86 12.76 -9.11
CA GLY A 10 25.06 13.60 -9.32
C GLY A 10 26.37 13.04 -8.73
N LYS A 11 26.34 11.81 -8.19
CA LYS A 11 27.52 11.13 -7.64
C LYS A 11 27.68 9.69 -8.18
N ARG A 12 27.05 9.38 -9.32
CA ARG A 12 27.30 8.11 -10.04
C ARG A 12 28.80 8.04 -10.35
N ASN A 13 29.49 6.99 -9.90
CA ASN A 13 30.94 6.74 -10.06
C ASN A 13 31.88 7.57 -9.16
N LYS A 14 31.42 8.13 -8.02
CA LYS A 14 32.33 8.71 -7.00
C LYS A 14 32.78 7.65 -6.00
N SER A 15 34.04 7.72 -5.56
CA SER A 15 34.70 6.69 -4.74
C SER A 15 34.20 6.59 -3.29
N GLN A 16 33.66 7.68 -2.72
CA GLN A 16 33.19 7.68 -1.33
C GLN A 16 31.69 7.39 -1.27
N LEU A 17 31.37 6.16 -0.87
CA LEU A 17 30.02 5.71 -0.58
C LEU A 17 29.60 6.24 0.80
N THR A 18 28.32 6.60 0.94
CA THR A 18 27.75 6.95 2.24
C THR A 18 27.12 5.71 2.86
N THR A 19 27.58 5.34 4.06
CA THR A 19 27.01 4.25 4.86
C THR A 19 26.25 4.81 6.04
N TYR A 20 25.01 4.36 6.22
CA TYR A 20 24.14 4.69 7.33
C TYR A 20 24.11 3.52 8.31
N ILE A 21 24.24 3.83 9.59
CA ILE A 21 24.15 2.85 10.67
C ILE A 21 22.79 3.02 11.34
N PHE A 22 21.98 1.98 11.25
CA PHE A 22 20.71 1.87 11.98
C PHE A 22 20.91 0.99 13.21
N HIS A 23 20.31 1.41 14.31
CA HIS A 23 20.22 0.64 15.55
C HIS A 23 18.78 0.16 15.78
N GLU A 24 18.63 -0.83 16.66
CA GLU A 24 17.32 -1.32 17.07
C GLU A 24 16.60 -0.28 17.93
N ARG A 25 15.28 -0.21 17.79
CA ARG A 25 14.41 0.71 18.52
C ARG A 25 13.29 -0.09 19.16
N ASP A 26 13.28 -0.15 20.49
CA ASP A 26 12.25 -0.85 21.26
C ASP A 26 11.13 0.08 21.75
N ASP A 27 11.37 1.40 21.72
CA ASP A 27 10.40 2.43 22.12
C ASP A 27 9.20 2.50 21.16
N ASN A 28 9.44 2.27 19.87
CA ASN A 28 8.39 2.20 18.87
C ASN A 28 8.82 1.28 17.70
N LEU A 29 8.29 0.06 17.68
CA LEU A 29 8.59 -0.91 16.63
C LEU A 29 8.12 -0.47 15.23
N ALA A 30 7.10 0.39 15.13
CA ALA A 30 6.68 0.98 13.86
C ALA A 30 7.76 1.89 13.25
N LEU A 31 8.67 2.41 14.07
CA LEU A 31 9.80 3.24 13.65
C LEU A 31 11.14 2.48 13.65
N CYS A 32 11.13 1.15 13.83
CA CYS A 32 12.35 0.33 13.79
C CYS A 32 12.57 -0.27 12.38
N PRO A 33 13.42 0.33 11.52
CA PRO A 33 13.65 -0.19 10.17
C PRO A 33 14.29 -1.58 10.15
N ILE A 34 15.01 -1.95 11.21
CA ILE A 34 15.64 -3.27 11.33
C ILE A 34 14.59 -4.36 11.41
N SER A 35 13.56 -4.22 12.25
CA SER A 35 12.49 -5.22 12.36
C SER A 35 11.75 -5.42 11.03
N HIS A 36 11.46 -4.32 10.33
CA HIS A 36 10.84 -4.35 9.01
C HIS A 36 11.72 -5.09 7.99
N PHE A 37 13.03 -4.80 8.01
CA PHE A 37 13.99 -5.42 7.11
C PHE A 37 14.18 -6.91 7.38
N LEU A 38 14.31 -7.30 8.66
CA LEU A 38 14.43 -8.70 9.06
C LEU A 38 13.21 -9.52 8.64
N ALA A 39 12.00 -8.96 8.76
CA ALA A 39 10.78 -9.64 8.31
C ALA A 39 10.78 -9.90 6.80
N LEU A 40 11.22 -8.92 5.99
CA LEU A 40 11.36 -9.11 4.54
C LEU A 40 12.43 -10.17 4.22
N ALA A 41 13.58 -10.11 4.90
CA ALA A 41 14.67 -11.07 4.71
C ALA A 41 14.26 -12.50 5.08
N LEU A 42 13.50 -12.68 6.17
CA LEU A 42 12.95 -13.98 6.58
C LEU A 42 11.90 -14.49 5.57
N ALA A 43 11.02 -13.61 5.08
CA ALA A 43 10.02 -13.98 4.08
C ALA A 43 10.67 -14.48 2.77
N ASP A 44 11.82 -13.92 2.40
CA ASP A 44 12.60 -14.33 1.23
C ASP A 44 13.60 -15.46 1.53
N ARG A 45 13.71 -15.94 2.78
CA ARG A 45 14.73 -16.91 3.23
C ARG A 45 16.14 -16.48 2.85
N ALA A 46 16.44 -15.19 3.01
CA ALA A 46 17.59 -14.57 2.37
C ALA A 46 18.95 -14.92 3.02
N PHE A 47 18.94 -15.39 4.27
CA PHE A 47 20.17 -15.66 5.02
C PHE A 47 20.88 -16.93 4.53
N GLU A 48 22.22 -16.86 4.47
CA GLU A 48 23.10 -17.97 4.11
C GLU A 48 23.09 -19.07 5.20
N ALA A 49 23.05 -18.66 6.47
CA ALA A 49 22.98 -19.59 7.58
C ALA A 49 21.65 -20.36 7.57
N GLN A 50 21.71 -21.66 7.32
CA GLN A 50 20.54 -22.53 7.19
C GLN A 50 19.70 -22.63 8.48
N GLY A 51 20.30 -22.34 9.64
CA GLY A 51 19.62 -22.32 10.93
C GLY A 51 18.68 -21.12 11.13
N ILE A 52 18.78 -20.07 10.31
CA ILE A 52 17.95 -18.86 10.46
C ILE A 52 16.65 -19.02 9.67
N ASN A 53 15.57 -19.39 10.38
CA ASN A 53 14.24 -19.57 9.78
C ASN A 53 13.16 -18.73 10.47
N SER A 54 13.49 -18.15 11.62
CA SER A 54 12.58 -17.38 12.46
C SER A 54 13.28 -16.16 13.08
N PRO A 55 12.52 -15.19 13.61
CA PRO A 55 13.08 -14.09 14.38
C PRO A 55 13.85 -14.57 15.62
N GLU A 56 13.39 -15.65 16.26
CA GLU A 56 14.05 -16.27 17.41
C GLU A 56 15.49 -16.69 17.07
N ASP A 57 15.68 -17.30 15.90
CA ASP A 57 17.00 -17.79 15.48
C ASP A 57 17.99 -16.64 15.34
N ILE A 58 17.53 -15.46 14.92
CA ILE A 58 18.38 -14.28 14.77
C ILE A 58 18.72 -13.69 16.13
N LEU A 59 17.71 -13.49 16.99
CA LEU A 59 17.88 -12.81 18.27
C LEU A 59 18.61 -13.66 19.32
N ARG A 60 18.70 -14.98 19.12
CA ARG A 60 19.51 -15.89 19.95
C ARG A 60 20.98 -15.98 19.54
N ILE A 61 21.38 -15.38 18.41
CA ILE A 61 22.78 -15.42 17.96
C ILE A 61 23.62 -14.57 18.90
N GLU A 62 24.52 -15.22 19.62
CA GLU A 62 25.54 -14.56 20.42
C GLU A 62 26.78 -14.30 19.57
N VAL A 63 27.42 -13.16 19.79
CA VAL A 63 28.75 -12.90 19.26
C VAL A 63 29.75 -13.69 20.12
N PRO A 64 30.57 -14.58 19.54
CA PRO A 64 31.53 -15.35 20.31
C PRO A 64 32.48 -14.45 21.11
N PRO A 65 32.94 -14.83 22.32
CA PRO A 65 33.76 -13.96 23.18
C PRO A 65 35.06 -13.45 22.56
N TYR A 66 35.58 -14.15 21.54
CA TYR A 66 36.80 -13.79 20.82
C TYR A 66 36.57 -12.88 19.59
N ARG A 67 35.34 -12.41 19.36
CA ARG A 67 34.96 -11.52 18.26
C ARG A 67 34.20 -10.31 18.77
N ASN A 68 34.32 -9.19 18.05
CA ASN A 68 33.53 -7.98 18.30
C ASN A 68 32.20 -7.97 17.54
N SER A 69 32.06 -8.81 16.51
CA SER A 69 30.83 -8.91 15.73
C SER A 69 30.70 -10.22 14.95
N SER A 70 29.45 -10.60 14.69
CA SER A 70 29.04 -11.66 13.78
C SER A 70 28.22 -11.04 12.65
N GLN A 71 28.60 -11.32 11.40
CA GLN A 71 27.89 -10.79 10.23
C GLN A 71 26.88 -11.81 9.72
N LEU A 72 25.62 -11.40 9.60
CA LEU A 72 24.61 -12.16 8.88
C LEU A 72 24.88 -12.02 7.38
N LYS A 73 25.23 -13.13 6.72
CA LYS A 73 25.51 -13.17 5.27
C LYS A 73 24.25 -13.50 4.48
N TRP A 74 24.16 -12.91 3.29
CA TRP A 74 23.13 -13.25 2.32
C TRP A 74 23.54 -14.44 1.48
N ARG A 75 22.53 -15.20 1.05
CA ARG A 75 22.67 -16.16 -0.03
C ARG A 75 23.14 -15.49 -1.31
N SER A 76 23.96 -16.19 -2.09
CA SER A 76 24.52 -15.69 -3.34
C SER A 76 23.44 -15.20 -4.32
N GLU A 77 22.35 -15.95 -4.42
CA GLU A 77 21.20 -15.69 -5.27
C GLU A 77 20.36 -14.47 -4.83
N MET A 78 20.57 -13.97 -3.61
CA MET A 78 19.82 -12.83 -3.06
C MET A 78 20.53 -11.49 -3.22
N LEU A 79 21.81 -11.48 -3.62
CA LEU A 79 22.63 -10.26 -3.68
C LEU A 79 22.09 -9.22 -4.67
N ASP A 80 21.49 -9.68 -5.78
CA ASP A 80 20.93 -8.83 -6.83
C ASP A 80 19.39 -8.68 -6.75
N ILE A 81 18.77 -9.21 -5.70
CA ILE A 81 17.30 -9.14 -5.51
C ILE A 81 16.94 -7.84 -4.79
N PRO A 82 16.09 -6.97 -5.37
CA PRO A 82 15.66 -5.76 -4.69
C PRO A 82 14.88 -6.09 -3.41
N VAL A 83 15.13 -5.36 -2.32
CA VAL A 83 14.41 -5.56 -1.05
C VAL A 83 12.93 -5.17 -1.17
N VAL A 84 12.65 -4.02 -1.80
CA VAL A 84 11.29 -3.52 -2.03
C VAL A 84 10.90 -3.72 -3.49
N ARG A 85 10.03 -4.71 -3.74
CA ARG A 85 9.69 -5.18 -5.09
C ARG A 85 8.27 -4.77 -5.48
N ARG A 86 8.06 -4.60 -6.79
CA ARG A 86 6.73 -4.27 -7.34
C ARG A 86 5.83 -5.50 -7.31
N THR A 87 4.53 -5.27 -7.37
CA THR A 87 3.57 -6.35 -7.61
C THR A 87 3.47 -6.69 -9.10
N VAL A 88 3.25 -7.96 -9.41
CA VAL A 88 3.00 -8.49 -10.75
C VAL A 88 1.73 -9.34 -10.74
N HIS A 89 1.02 -9.37 -11.86
CA HIS A 89 -0.12 -10.26 -12.02
C HIS A 89 0.34 -11.63 -12.53
N THR A 90 -0.20 -12.68 -11.94
CA THR A 90 0.03 -14.08 -12.30
C THR A 90 -1.31 -14.80 -12.42
N ALA A 91 -1.28 -16.02 -12.95
CA ALA A 91 -2.46 -16.88 -12.98
C ALA A 91 -3.02 -17.18 -11.58
N HIS A 92 -2.22 -17.05 -10.51
CA HIS A 92 -2.67 -17.24 -9.12
C HIS A 92 -2.98 -15.90 -8.42
N GLY A 93 -3.15 -14.81 -9.17
CA GLY A 93 -3.42 -13.49 -8.63
C GLY A 93 -2.19 -12.58 -8.58
N VAL A 94 -2.27 -11.54 -7.76
CA VAL A 94 -1.23 -10.52 -7.63
C VAL A 94 -0.16 -11.03 -6.67
N ARG A 95 1.09 -11.03 -7.10
CA ARG A 95 2.25 -11.48 -6.31
C ARG A 95 3.34 -10.41 -6.28
N ILE A 96 4.23 -10.50 -5.31
CA ILE A 96 5.48 -9.72 -5.33
C ILE A 96 6.35 -10.27 -6.46
N SER A 97 6.92 -9.38 -7.27
CA SER A 97 7.85 -9.78 -8.33
C SER A 97 9.07 -10.45 -7.75
N PRO A 98 9.63 -11.50 -8.38
CA PRO A 98 10.85 -12.13 -7.88
C PRO A 98 12.05 -11.17 -7.87
N ASN A 99 12.18 -10.30 -8.88
CA ASN A 99 13.40 -9.53 -9.12
C ASN A 99 13.16 -8.06 -9.54
N LEU A 100 11.91 -7.59 -9.71
CA LEU A 100 11.66 -6.23 -10.19
C LEU A 100 11.42 -5.27 -9.03
N ALA A 101 12.29 -4.25 -8.94
CA ALA A 101 12.19 -3.19 -7.94
C ALA A 101 10.88 -2.40 -8.05
N LEU A 102 10.42 -1.86 -6.91
CA LEU A 102 9.30 -0.92 -6.88
C LEU A 102 9.68 0.40 -7.58
N PRO A 103 8.95 0.83 -8.62
CA PRO A 103 9.23 2.10 -9.29
C PRO A 103 9.00 3.30 -8.37
N TYR A 104 9.80 4.36 -8.54
CA TYR A 104 9.68 5.60 -7.78
C TYR A 104 8.27 6.20 -7.84
N ASP A 105 7.66 6.23 -9.03
CA ASP A 105 6.32 6.82 -9.20
C ASP A 105 5.25 6.04 -8.43
N ALA A 106 5.37 4.72 -8.35
CA ALA A 106 4.46 3.88 -7.56
C ALA A 106 4.63 4.18 -6.06
N PHE A 107 5.88 4.23 -5.58
CA PHE A 107 6.19 4.61 -4.20
C PHE A 107 5.66 6.00 -3.84
N ASN A 108 5.88 7.01 -4.69
CA ASN A 108 5.39 8.36 -4.49
C ASN A 108 3.85 8.41 -4.47
N GLN A 109 3.16 7.67 -5.35
CA GLN A 109 1.70 7.56 -5.33
C GLN A 109 1.17 6.92 -4.04
N PHE A 110 1.82 5.86 -3.54
CA PHE A 110 1.46 5.25 -2.26
C PHE A 110 1.60 6.23 -1.10
N LEU A 111 2.69 6.99 -1.08
CA LEU A 111 2.95 7.96 -0.01
C LEU A 111 1.97 9.14 -0.05
N GLN A 112 1.67 9.69 -1.23
CA GLN A 112 0.66 10.74 -1.37
C GLN A 112 -0.73 10.25 -0.96
N ARG A 113 -1.08 9.00 -1.30
CA ARG A 113 -2.34 8.40 -0.87
C ARG A 113 -2.38 8.24 0.65
N LEU A 114 -1.27 7.83 1.26
CA LEU A 114 -1.16 7.72 2.72
C LEU A 114 -1.36 9.10 3.38
N GLY A 115 -0.68 10.14 2.89
CA GLY A 115 -0.82 11.50 3.42
C GLY A 115 -2.25 12.03 3.33
N ARG A 116 -2.90 11.87 2.17
CA ARG A 116 -4.32 12.25 1.99
C ARG A 116 -5.23 11.51 2.97
N ASN A 117 -5.05 10.20 3.09
CA ASN A 117 -5.85 9.37 4.01
C ASN A 117 -5.62 9.71 5.49
N ALA A 118 -4.41 10.18 5.83
CA ALA A 118 -4.04 10.60 7.18
C ALA A 118 -4.60 11.98 7.56
N GLY A 119 -5.18 12.71 6.59
CA GLY A 119 -5.76 14.04 6.82
C GLY A 119 -4.81 15.20 6.57
N LEU A 120 -3.64 14.98 5.96
CA LEU A 120 -2.64 16.03 5.74
C LEU A 120 -3.07 16.95 4.58
N GLU A 121 -3.22 18.24 4.83
CA GLU A 121 -3.56 19.24 3.81
C GLU A 121 -2.70 19.10 2.55
N ASP A 122 -1.38 19.21 2.73
CA ASP A 122 -0.40 19.07 1.66
C ASP A 122 -0.10 17.61 1.28
N PRO A 123 0.22 17.34 -0.01
CA PRO A 123 0.66 16.02 -0.44
C PRO A 123 1.94 15.57 0.26
N LEU A 124 1.88 14.42 0.95
CA LEU A 124 3.07 13.77 1.48
C LEU A 124 3.89 13.13 0.36
N THR A 125 5.12 13.60 0.16
CA THR A 125 6.05 13.09 -0.86
C THR A 125 7.37 12.61 -0.25
N PRO A 126 8.18 11.82 -0.97
CA PRO A 126 9.53 11.45 -0.50
C PRO A 126 10.40 12.68 -0.24
N HIS A 127 10.16 13.78 -0.98
CA HIS A 127 10.85 15.05 -0.78
C HIS A 127 10.50 15.68 0.57
N CYS A 128 9.24 15.58 1.04
CA CYS A 128 8.83 16.07 2.36
C CYS A 128 9.60 15.34 3.48
N ILE A 129 9.71 14.01 3.40
CA ILE A 129 10.47 13.20 4.37
C ILE A 129 11.93 13.62 4.36
N ARG A 130 12.53 13.70 3.16
CA ARG A 130 13.93 14.11 3.00
C ARG A 130 14.18 15.53 3.52
N ARG A 131 13.26 16.47 3.30
CA ARG A 131 13.32 17.83 3.84
C ARG A 131 13.21 17.84 5.36
N GLY A 132 12.32 17.05 5.94
CA GLY A 132 12.22 16.85 7.38
C GLY A 132 13.52 16.33 7.98
N THR A 133 14.10 15.28 7.40
CA THR A 133 15.41 14.74 7.82
C THR A 133 16.51 15.78 7.68
N ALA A 134 16.57 16.50 6.56
CA ALA A 134 17.57 17.54 6.32
C ALA A 134 17.55 18.61 7.42
N ASN A 135 16.35 19.07 7.78
CA ASN A 135 16.17 20.07 8.82
C ASN A 135 16.49 19.51 10.22
N ALA A 136 16.13 18.27 10.54
CA ALA A 136 16.47 17.69 11.84
C ALA A 136 17.99 17.49 12.02
N VAL A 137 18.68 17.08 10.96
CA VAL A 137 20.14 16.88 10.97
C VAL A 137 20.88 18.21 11.07
N ASP A 138 20.38 19.26 10.41
CA ASP A 138 20.92 20.62 10.49
C ASP A 138 20.99 21.17 11.92
N ASP A 139 20.11 20.71 12.81
CA ASP A 139 20.06 21.17 14.20
C ASP A 139 21.15 20.51 15.08
N VAL A 140 21.72 19.38 14.65
CA VAL A 140 22.64 18.55 15.46
C VAL A 140 23.98 18.26 14.80
N ALA A 141 24.14 18.57 13.52
CA ALA A 141 25.31 18.21 12.74
C ALA A 141 25.91 19.42 12.01
N THR A 142 27.20 19.33 11.70
CA THR A 142 27.90 20.34 10.89
C THR A 142 27.34 20.36 9.46
N ALA A 143 27.58 21.47 8.74
CA ALA A 143 27.20 21.57 7.33
C ALA A 143 27.84 20.47 6.45
N ALA A 144 29.04 19.99 6.80
CA ALA A 144 29.72 18.91 6.11
C ALA A 144 28.99 17.56 6.31
N GLU A 145 28.65 17.22 7.55
CA GLU A 145 27.88 16.01 7.89
C GLU A 145 26.47 16.06 7.28
N ARG A 146 25.78 17.21 7.35
CA ARG A 146 24.50 17.43 6.67
C ARG A 146 24.60 17.17 5.17
N ASN A 147 25.66 17.65 4.52
CA ASN A 147 25.88 17.41 3.09
C ASN A 147 26.20 15.95 2.79
N GLN A 148 26.90 15.24 3.68
CA GLN A 148 27.13 13.80 3.56
C GLN A 148 25.81 13.02 3.67
N VAL A 149 24.99 13.32 4.67
CA VAL A 149 23.67 12.69 4.90
C VAL A 149 22.70 12.95 3.74
N LEU A 150 22.76 14.13 3.13
CA LEU A 150 21.93 14.43 1.97
C LEU A 150 22.61 14.02 0.65
N GLY A 151 23.87 13.60 0.65
CA GLY A 151 24.60 13.34 -0.58
C GLY A 151 24.73 14.60 -1.46
N HIS A 152 24.72 15.80 -0.88
CA HIS A 152 24.95 17.04 -1.59
C HIS A 152 26.44 17.24 -1.88
N SER A 153 26.76 17.98 -2.95
CA SER A 153 28.14 18.37 -3.29
C SER A 153 28.49 19.76 -2.79
N ARG A 154 27.49 20.58 -2.45
CA ARG A 154 27.64 21.96 -2.01
C ARG A 154 26.59 22.28 -0.94
N ALA A 155 26.92 23.16 0.00
CA ALA A 155 26.05 23.53 1.10
C ALA A 155 24.81 24.33 0.64
N ASP A 156 24.96 25.18 -0.40
CA ASP A 156 23.89 26.04 -0.92
C ASP A 156 22.68 25.27 -1.47
N ILE A 157 22.86 24.00 -1.83
CA ILE A 157 21.74 23.12 -2.24
C ILE A 157 20.74 22.97 -1.10
N PHE A 158 21.21 22.85 0.15
CA PHE A 158 20.32 22.78 1.31
C PHE A 158 19.53 24.08 1.47
N GLU A 159 20.22 25.22 1.45
CA GLU A 159 19.63 26.55 1.65
C GLU A 159 18.53 26.86 0.63
N ARG A 160 18.74 26.48 -0.64
CA ARG A 160 17.79 26.76 -1.73
C ARG A 160 16.56 25.84 -1.74
N TYR A 161 16.75 24.56 -1.44
CA TYR A 161 15.71 23.54 -1.72
C TYR A 161 15.17 22.83 -0.48
N TYR A 162 15.89 22.87 0.64
CA TYR A 162 15.57 22.07 1.83
C TYR A 162 15.33 22.91 3.09
N LEU A 163 15.97 24.07 3.23
CA LEU A 163 15.75 24.96 4.37
C LEU A 163 14.25 25.26 4.51
N SER A 164 13.72 25.08 5.72
CA SER A 164 12.33 25.41 6.02
C SER A 164 12.08 26.90 5.79
N GLN A 165 10.95 27.23 5.14
CA GLN A 165 10.50 28.63 5.05
C GLN A 165 9.95 29.12 6.38
N LYS A 166 9.42 28.23 7.22
CA LYS A 166 9.09 28.53 8.62
C LYS A 166 10.38 28.59 9.42
N VAL A 167 10.69 29.77 9.97
CA VAL A 167 11.85 29.99 10.82
C VAL A 167 11.72 29.12 12.07
N LYS A 168 12.74 28.30 12.35
CA LYS A 168 12.71 27.33 13.45
C LYS A 168 13.04 27.93 14.82
N ARG A 169 13.44 29.19 14.87
CA ARG A 169 13.84 29.89 16.09
C ARG A 169 12.74 30.82 16.54
N ASP A 170 12.56 30.91 17.85
CA ASP A 170 11.67 31.89 18.46
C ASP A 170 12.31 33.29 18.40
N VAL A 171 12.14 33.95 17.25
CA VAL A 171 12.69 35.29 17.00
C VAL A 171 12.14 36.31 18.00
N GLN A 172 10.89 36.15 18.41
CA GLN A 172 10.24 37.06 19.35
C GLN A 172 10.89 36.98 20.73
N SER A 173 11.02 35.78 21.30
CA SER A 173 11.65 35.60 22.60
C SER A 173 13.13 35.99 22.57
N ALA A 174 13.83 35.69 21.47
CA ALA A 174 15.21 36.11 21.27
C ALA A 174 15.38 37.64 21.29
N TYR A 175 14.50 38.38 20.60
CA TYR A 175 14.53 39.84 20.59
C TYR A 175 14.20 40.45 21.96
N LEU A 176 13.23 39.87 22.68
CA LEU A 176 12.79 40.36 23.99
C LEU A 176 13.69 39.93 25.15
N GLY A 177 14.71 39.10 24.92
CA GLY A 177 15.57 38.56 25.98
C GLY A 177 14.87 37.54 26.88
N CYS A 178 13.83 36.87 26.37
CA CYS A 178 13.03 35.90 27.11
C CYS A 178 13.40 34.45 26.75
N PRO A 179 13.09 33.47 27.61
CA PRO A 179 13.24 32.05 27.27
C PRO A 179 12.42 31.66 26.03
N ALA A 180 13.03 30.91 25.11
CA ALA A 180 12.40 30.48 23.86
C ALA A 180 11.30 29.43 24.07
N ARG A 181 10.20 29.55 23.31
CA ARG A 181 9.11 28.56 23.29
C ARG A 181 9.34 27.49 22.22
N GLU A 182 10.41 26.71 22.36
CA GLU A 182 10.87 25.78 21.33
C GLU A 182 9.84 24.72 20.91
N SER A 183 9.07 24.19 21.86
CA SER A 183 8.04 23.18 21.60
C SER A 183 6.93 23.73 20.69
N VAL A 184 6.50 24.97 20.92
CA VAL A 184 5.47 25.66 20.13
C VAL A 184 5.98 25.94 18.73
N ILE A 185 7.17 26.53 18.60
CA ILE A 185 7.77 26.84 17.30
C ILE A 185 7.96 25.56 16.48
N ARG A 186 8.43 24.48 17.12
CA ARG A 186 8.57 23.18 16.48
C ARG A 186 7.23 22.63 16.00
N ALA A 187 6.20 22.63 16.85
CA ALA A 187 4.87 22.14 16.49
C ALA A 187 4.27 22.91 15.30
N VAL A 188 4.36 24.24 15.32
CA VAL A 188 3.89 25.11 14.23
C VAL A 188 4.69 24.89 12.93
N GLY A 189 5.95 24.49 13.06
CA GLY A 189 6.83 24.14 11.94
C GLY A 189 6.48 22.83 11.24
N MET A 190 5.69 21.94 11.85
CA MET A 190 5.40 20.62 11.31
C MET A 190 4.29 20.65 10.25
N MET A 191 4.40 19.78 9.25
CA MET A 191 3.35 19.52 8.25
C MET A 191 2.07 18.94 8.89
N SER A 192 2.18 18.35 10.07
CA SER A 192 1.03 17.82 10.81
C SER A 192 0.18 18.89 11.49
N LEU A 193 0.59 20.17 11.46
CA LEU A 193 -0.16 21.27 12.07
C LEU A 193 -1.58 21.37 11.50
N THR A 194 -1.73 21.29 10.18
CA THR A 194 -3.01 21.40 9.48
C THR A 194 -3.64 20.04 9.19
N ARG A 195 -3.24 19.01 9.94
CA ARG A 195 -3.80 17.67 9.77
C ARG A 195 -5.23 17.65 10.33
N ASP A 196 -6.19 17.35 9.48
CA ASP A 196 -7.57 17.10 9.88
C ASP A 196 -8.05 15.71 9.38
N PRO A 197 -8.38 14.75 10.26
CA PRO A 197 -8.83 13.42 9.87
C PRO A 197 -10.24 13.40 9.23
N ARG A 198 -11.03 14.46 9.37
CA ARG A 198 -12.42 14.60 8.88
C ARG A 198 -12.50 14.98 7.41
N VAL A 199 -11.40 15.45 6.84
CA VAL A 199 -11.36 15.87 5.44
C VAL A 199 -11.93 14.78 4.50
N PRO A 200 -12.81 15.14 3.54
CA PRO A 200 -13.40 14.18 2.62
C PRO A 200 -12.35 13.33 1.88
N LYS A 201 -12.51 12.01 1.95
CA LYS A 201 -11.57 11.04 1.34
C LYS A 201 -12.03 10.56 -0.03
N GLU A 202 -13.34 10.55 -0.26
CA GLU A 202 -13.98 10.14 -1.50
C GLU A 202 -15.03 11.17 -1.95
N LEU A 203 -15.38 11.12 -3.23
CA LEU A 203 -16.52 11.87 -3.77
C LEU A 203 -17.82 11.19 -3.38
N THR A 204 -18.86 11.98 -3.14
CA THR A 204 -20.23 11.47 -2.98
C THR A 204 -20.76 10.91 -4.30
N GLU A 205 -21.84 10.12 -4.25
CA GLU A 205 -22.45 9.59 -5.48
C GLU A 205 -23.04 10.70 -6.36
N GLU A 206 -23.55 11.77 -5.74
CA GLU A 206 -24.07 12.96 -6.42
C GLU A 206 -22.95 13.69 -7.16
N GLN A 207 -21.78 13.87 -6.52
CA GLN A 207 -20.61 14.46 -7.15
C GLN A 207 -20.08 13.59 -8.30
N LYS A 208 -20.09 12.26 -8.14
CA LYS A 208 -19.73 11.33 -9.22
C LYS A 208 -20.72 11.41 -10.38
N ALA A 209 -22.01 11.54 -10.10
CA ALA A 209 -23.05 11.70 -11.12
C ALA A 209 -22.91 13.04 -11.86
N ALA A 210 -22.64 14.14 -11.16
CA ALA A 210 -22.40 15.45 -11.75
C ALA A 210 -21.23 15.42 -12.75
N ILE A 211 -20.15 14.68 -12.44
CA ILE A 211 -19.02 14.49 -13.36
C ILE A 211 -19.43 13.79 -14.66
N GLU A 212 -20.38 12.86 -14.63
CA GLU A 212 -20.85 12.19 -15.85
C GLU A 212 -21.64 13.14 -16.78
N HIS A 213 -22.09 14.29 -16.27
CA HIS A 213 -22.73 15.37 -17.02
C HIS A 213 -21.76 16.46 -17.50
N ASP A 214 -20.46 16.32 -17.26
CA ASP A 214 -19.45 17.23 -17.78
C ASP A 214 -19.57 17.36 -19.32
N PRO A 215 -19.57 18.58 -19.90
CA PRO A 215 -19.79 18.77 -21.32
C PRO A 215 -18.80 18.01 -22.22
N HIS A 216 -17.53 17.94 -21.82
CA HIS A 216 -16.51 17.24 -22.59
C HIS A 216 -16.69 15.72 -22.50
N LEU A 217 -16.96 15.21 -21.30
CA LEU A 217 -17.24 13.78 -21.11
C LEU A 217 -18.53 13.34 -21.81
N ALA A 218 -19.57 14.17 -21.79
CA ALA A 218 -20.84 13.94 -22.49
C ALA A 218 -20.63 13.86 -24.00
N GLU A 219 -19.83 14.77 -24.56
CA GLU A 219 -19.47 14.76 -25.98
C GLU A 219 -18.69 13.50 -26.38
N LEU A 220 -17.70 13.09 -25.59
CA LEU A 220 -16.96 11.84 -25.83
C LEU A 220 -17.88 10.61 -25.77
N ASN A 221 -18.86 10.59 -24.84
CA ASN A 221 -19.84 9.52 -24.76
C ASN A 221 -20.79 9.50 -25.96
N ARG A 222 -21.19 10.68 -26.48
CA ARG A 222 -21.99 10.80 -27.71
C ARG A 222 -21.25 10.23 -28.91
N GLN A 223 -19.98 10.62 -29.11
CA GLN A 223 -19.13 10.07 -30.17
C GLN A 223 -18.98 8.54 -30.06
N LYS A 224 -18.92 8.00 -28.84
CA LYS A 224 -18.89 6.55 -28.61
C LYS A 224 -20.19 5.89 -29.06
N GLN A 225 -21.34 6.50 -28.79
CA GLN A 225 -22.64 5.99 -29.23
C GLN A 225 -22.77 6.03 -30.76
N ASP A 226 -22.28 7.08 -31.41
CA ASP A 226 -22.26 7.21 -32.88
C ASP A 226 -21.43 6.08 -33.51
N LEU A 227 -20.21 5.84 -32.98
CA LEU A 227 -19.36 4.72 -33.43
C LEU A 227 -20.00 3.35 -33.19
N VAL A 228 -20.66 3.16 -32.04
CA VAL A 228 -21.40 1.91 -31.76
C VAL A 228 -22.52 1.70 -32.77
N SER A 229 -23.22 2.78 -33.14
CA SER A 229 -24.31 2.76 -34.12
C SER A 229 -23.79 2.44 -35.52
N ASP A 230 -22.70 3.07 -35.95
CA ASP A 230 -22.05 2.80 -37.25
C ASP A 230 -21.52 1.36 -37.32
N MET A 231 -20.92 0.84 -36.25
CA MET A 231 -20.49 -0.56 -36.19
C MET A 231 -21.66 -1.55 -36.27
N ARG A 232 -22.77 -1.25 -35.58
CA ARG A 232 -24.00 -2.08 -35.66
C ARG A 232 -24.59 -2.04 -37.06
N TYR A 233 -24.59 -0.87 -37.71
CA TYR A 233 -25.10 -0.70 -39.06
C TYR A 233 -24.27 -1.48 -40.09
N ARG A 234 -22.93 -1.37 -40.06
CA ARG A 234 -22.05 -1.98 -41.06
C ARG A 234 -21.76 -3.47 -40.83
N TYR A 235 -21.68 -3.91 -39.58
CA TYR A 235 -21.22 -5.27 -39.24
C TYR A 235 -22.27 -6.09 -38.46
N GLY A 236 -23.46 -5.52 -38.21
CA GLY A 236 -24.56 -6.14 -37.47
C GLY A 236 -24.37 -6.14 -35.95
N SER A 237 -23.13 -6.18 -35.44
CA SER A 237 -22.84 -6.08 -34.01
C SER A 237 -21.43 -5.56 -33.74
N VAL A 238 -21.21 -4.99 -32.55
CA VAL A 238 -19.89 -4.48 -32.13
C VAL A 238 -18.81 -5.58 -32.12
N PRO A 239 -19.06 -6.81 -31.63
CA PRO A 239 -18.07 -7.88 -31.70
C PRO A 239 -17.68 -8.27 -33.13
N LYS A 240 -18.63 -8.24 -34.09
CA LYS A 240 -18.35 -8.55 -35.50
C LYS A 240 -17.48 -7.50 -36.19
N ALA A 241 -17.38 -6.30 -35.64
CA ALA A 241 -16.48 -5.25 -36.13
C ALA A 241 -15.03 -5.43 -35.66
N GLN A 242 -14.73 -6.47 -34.85
CA GLN A 242 -13.37 -6.70 -34.34
C GLN A 242 -12.36 -6.87 -35.49
N GLY A 243 -11.23 -6.19 -35.41
CA GLY A 243 -10.21 -6.14 -36.47
C GLY A 243 -10.35 -4.97 -37.45
N THR A 244 -11.44 -4.22 -37.38
CA THR A 244 -11.66 -3.04 -38.25
C THR A 244 -11.07 -1.76 -37.64
N ASN A 245 -10.88 -0.73 -38.48
CA ASN A 245 -10.47 0.60 -38.02
C ASN A 245 -11.49 1.22 -37.05
N LEU A 246 -12.80 1.04 -37.29
CA LEU A 246 -13.87 1.54 -36.44
C LEU A 246 -13.80 0.94 -35.02
N TYR A 247 -13.51 -0.36 -34.91
CA TYR A 247 -13.33 -1.00 -33.61
C TYR A 247 -12.09 -0.49 -32.87
N ALA A 248 -10.99 -0.24 -33.58
CA ALA A 248 -9.80 0.37 -33.00
C ALA A 248 -10.06 1.82 -32.51
N GLN A 249 -10.82 2.60 -33.28
CA GLN A 249 -11.26 3.95 -32.88
C GLN A 249 -12.14 3.89 -31.62
N HIS A 250 -13.13 2.99 -31.57
CA HIS A 250 -13.95 2.76 -30.39
C HIS A 250 -13.11 2.44 -29.16
N GLY A 251 -12.13 1.54 -29.28
CA GLY A 251 -11.22 1.19 -28.18
C GLY A 251 -10.29 2.34 -27.76
N LYS A 252 -9.88 3.22 -28.69
CA LYS A 252 -9.13 4.45 -28.36
C LYS A 252 -10.03 5.43 -27.60
N LEU A 253 -11.25 5.66 -28.10
CA LEU A 253 -12.20 6.58 -27.49
C LEU A 253 -12.62 6.12 -26.08
N GLU A 254 -12.83 4.82 -25.87
CA GLU A 254 -13.11 4.26 -24.55
C GLU A 254 -11.96 4.52 -23.56
N ARG A 255 -10.71 4.39 -24.00
CA ARG A 255 -9.55 4.74 -23.16
C ARG A 255 -9.50 6.24 -22.85
N THR A 256 -9.84 7.10 -23.81
CA THR A 256 -9.94 8.55 -23.62
C THR A 256 -11.02 8.88 -22.58
N ILE A 257 -12.24 8.37 -22.74
CA ILE A 257 -13.35 8.55 -21.78
C ILE A 257 -12.94 8.12 -20.37
N GLN A 258 -12.29 6.96 -20.23
CA GLN A 258 -11.83 6.50 -18.92
C GLN A 258 -10.70 7.35 -18.35
N SER A 259 -9.83 7.93 -19.19
CA SER A 259 -8.80 8.86 -18.77
C SER A 259 -9.40 10.16 -18.28
N GLU A 260 -10.34 10.72 -19.04
CA GLU A 260 -11.02 11.97 -18.74
C GLU A 260 -11.82 11.87 -17.44
N ARG A 261 -12.62 10.81 -17.30
CA ARG A 261 -13.34 10.52 -16.04
C ARG A 261 -12.39 10.42 -14.85
N ARG A 262 -11.21 9.82 -14.99
CA ARG A 262 -10.22 9.75 -13.90
C ARG A 262 -9.63 11.13 -13.58
N PHE A 263 -9.40 11.96 -14.60
CA PHE A 263 -8.91 13.32 -14.44
C PHE A 263 -9.95 14.18 -13.69
N LEU A 264 -11.19 14.24 -14.18
CA LEU A 264 -12.28 15.00 -13.56
C LEU A 264 -12.52 14.57 -12.10
N ARG A 265 -12.53 13.26 -11.81
CA ARG A 265 -12.65 12.75 -10.43
C ARG A 265 -11.46 13.07 -9.56
N LYS A 266 -10.26 13.22 -10.13
CA LYS A 266 -9.09 13.66 -9.36
C LYS A 266 -9.23 15.16 -9.06
N HIS A 267 -9.52 15.96 -10.07
CA HIS A 267 -9.66 17.39 -9.94
C HIS A 267 -10.76 17.79 -8.95
N ALA A 268 -11.94 17.17 -9.04
CA ALA A 268 -13.04 17.40 -8.08
C ALA A 268 -12.63 17.07 -6.63
N ARG A 269 -11.85 16.00 -6.41
CA ARG A 269 -11.34 15.67 -5.08
C ARG A 269 -10.35 16.69 -4.56
N ASP A 270 -9.48 17.19 -5.43
CA ASP A 270 -8.50 18.22 -5.08
C ASP A 270 -9.25 19.52 -4.70
N ILE A 271 -10.27 19.93 -5.47
CA ILE A 271 -11.13 21.10 -5.16
C ILE A 271 -11.84 20.96 -3.81
N ILE A 272 -12.52 19.83 -3.57
CA ILE A 272 -13.24 19.62 -2.29
C ILE A 272 -12.29 19.67 -1.10
N ARG A 273 -11.08 19.15 -1.29
CA ARG A 273 -10.06 19.16 -0.25
C ARG A 273 -9.56 20.59 0.02
N GLU A 274 -9.27 21.34 -1.03
CA GLU A 274 -8.87 22.75 -0.92
C GLU A 274 -9.96 23.59 -0.25
N ASP A 275 -11.22 23.40 -0.65
CA ASP A 275 -12.37 24.09 -0.07
C ASP A 275 -12.57 23.76 1.42
N PHE A 276 -12.36 22.49 1.80
CA PHE A 276 -12.44 22.06 3.19
C PHE A 276 -11.41 22.80 4.07
N PHE A 277 -10.12 22.77 3.71
CA PHE A 277 -9.09 23.43 4.52
C PHE A 277 -9.21 24.96 4.50
N ALA A 278 -9.73 25.54 3.41
CA ALA A 278 -9.98 26.97 3.34
C ALA A 278 -11.10 27.46 4.27
N LYS A 279 -12.03 26.58 4.68
CA LYS A 279 -13.25 26.98 5.41
C LYS A 279 -13.37 26.38 6.81
N ILE A 280 -12.79 25.20 7.07
CA ILE A 280 -13.06 24.44 8.29
C ILE A 280 -12.74 25.24 9.55
N ASP A 281 -11.60 25.93 9.60
CA ASP A 281 -11.20 26.73 10.76
C ASP A 281 -12.20 27.86 11.03
N THR A 282 -12.68 28.55 9.99
CA THR A 282 -13.69 29.61 10.12
C THR A 282 -15.01 29.05 10.64
N ILE A 283 -15.46 27.91 10.09
CA ILE A 283 -16.68 27.23 10.54
C ILE A 283 -16.57 26.85 12.02
N GLU A 284 -15.44 26.30 12.44
CA GLU A 284 -15.22 25.92 13.83
C GLU A 284 -15.19 27.12 14.78
N ILE A 285 -14.53 28.21 14.40
CA ILE A 285 -14.49 29.45 15.17
C ILE A 285 -15.90 30.03 15.32
N ASP A 286 -16.67 30.10 14.23
CA ASP A 286 -18.02 30.63 14.25
C ASP A 286 -18.94 29.77 15.13
N CYS A 287 -18.88 28.44 15.02
CA CYS A 287 -19.63 27.54 15.91
C CYS A 287 -19.28 27.77 17.39
N GLN A 288 -17.98 27.90 17.71
CA GLN A 288 -17.53 28.15 19.09
C GLN A 288 -18.03 29.49 19.63
N LEU A 289 -17.93 30.56 18.84
CA LEU A 289 -18.37 31.90 19.25
C LEU A 289 -19.89 31.99 19.40
N LEU A 290 -20.64 31.23 18.61
CA LEU A 290 -22.11 31.15 18.67
C LEU A 290 -22.63 30.14 19.70
N GLY A 291 -21.75 29.37 20.36
CA GLY A 291 -22.14 28.30 21.29
C GLY A 291 -22.88 27.14 20.60
N LEU A 292 -22.68 26.95 19.30
CA LEU A 292 -23.29 25.88 18.51
C LEU A 292 -22.41 24.63 18.55
N SER A 293 -23.06 23.46 18.47
CA SER A 293 -22.35 22.20 18.26
C SER A 293 -21.99 22.04 16.78
N LEU A 294 -20.84 21.44 16.51
CA LEU A 294 -20.46 21.02 15.16
C LEU A 294 -21.46 20.00 14.63
N ALA A 295 -21.70 20.06 13.32
CA ALA A 295 -22.52 19.07 12.61
C ALA A 295 -21.96 17.64 12.82
N ASP A 296 -22.85 16.65 12.80
CA ASP A 296 -22.50 15.25 13.12
C ASP A 296 -21.42 14.68 12.19
N ASP A 297 -21.38 15.12 10.94
CA ASP A 297 -20.37 14.74 9.93
C ASP A 297 -18.98 15.34 10.19
N LEU A 298 -18.88 16.34 11.08
CA LEU A 298 -17.63 16.95 11.54
C LEU A 298 -17.20 16.47 12.93
N LYS A 299 -17.91 15.51 13.52
CA LYS A 299 -17.48 14.85 14.76
C LYS A 299 -16.44 13.78 14.44
N VAL A 300 -15.33 13.80 15.17
CA VAL A 300 -14.28 12.77 15.04
C VAL A 300 -14.73 11.54 15.81
N GLU A 301 -15.32 10.56 15.13
CA GLU A 301 -15.45 9.21 15.67
C GLU A 301 -14.13 8.46 15.48
N ASP A 302 -13.64 7.76 16.51
CA ASP A 302 -12.53 6.82 16.34
C ASP A 302 -13.00 5.68 15.43
N PRO A 303 -12.50 5.60 14.18
CA PRO A 303 -13.01 4.61 13.25
C PRO A 303 -12.63 3.22 13.78
N THR A 304 -13.61 2.32 13.90
CA THR A 304 -13.32 0.91 14.13
C THR A 304 -12.59 0.37 12.90
N VAL A 305 -11.25 0.34 12.94
CA VAL A 305 -10.43 -0.08 11.81
C VAL A 305 -10.57 -1.59 11.62
N GLN A 306 -11.32 -1.98 10.61
CA GLN A 306 -11.49 -3.39 10.26
C GLN A 306 -10.40 -3.82 9.28
N PHE A 307 -9.71 -4.90 9.65
CA PHE A 307 -8.71 -5.52 8.80
C PHE A 307 -9.25 -6.79 8.16
N THR A 308 -8.74 -7.05 6.96
CA THR A 308 -9.21 -8.18 6.17
C THR A 308 -8.52 -9.49 6.51
N CYS A 309 -7.32 -9.42 7.08
CA CYS A 309 -6.55 -10.56 7.57
C CYS A 309 -6.15 -10.34 9.03
N VAL A 310 -6.10 -11.43 9.79
CA VAL A 310 -5.83 -11.45 11.24
C VAL A 310 -4.41 -10.96 11.51
N GLU A 311 -3.45 -11.34 10.67
CA GLU A 311 -2.05 -10.97 10.75
C GLU A 311 -1.89 -9.45 10.68
N ARG A 312 -2.62 -8.76 9.79
CA ARG A 312 -2.59 -7.30 9.73
C ARG A 312 -3.26 -6.66 10.95
N ALA A 313 -4.33 -7.25 11.48
CA ALA A 313 -4.98 -6.76 12.69
C ALA A 313 -4.06 -6.85 13.91
N ARG A 314 -3.43 -8.03 14.11
CA ARG A 314 -2.47 -8.29 15.17
C ARG A 314 -1.26 -7.36 15.03
N LEU A 315 -0.68 -7.29 13.83
CA LEU A 315 0.44 -6.40 13.56
C LEU A 315 0.11 -4.93 13.83
N ALA A 316 -1.05 -4.43 13.39
CA ALA A 316 -1.45 -3.05 13.65
C ALA A 316 -1.59 -2.77 15.15
N ARG A 317 -2.18 -3.70 15.90
CA ARG A 317 -2.27 -3.61 17.37
C ARG A 317 -0.89 -3.61 18.01
N SER A 318 0.02 -4.48 17.57
CA SER A 318 1.36 -4.61 18.14
C SER A 318 2.25 -3.41 17.83
N LEU A 319 2.11 -2.81 16.64
CA LEU A 319 2.88 -1.63 16.22
C LEU A 319 2.36 -0.32 16.82
N PHE A 320 1.06 -0.20 17.02
CA PHE A 320 0.39 1.04 17.42
C PHE A 320 -0.41 0.90 18.72
N ARG A 321 0.01 -0.02 19.61
CA ARG A 321 -0.55 -0.16 20.96
C ARG A 321 -0.50 1.22 21.62
N SER A 322 -1.65 1.72 22.07
CA SER A 322 -1.71 3.07 22.63
C SER A 322 -0.71 3.16 23.79
N LEU A 323 0.24 4.09 23.69
CA LEU A 323 1.22 4.41 24.75
C LEU A 323 0.55 4.83 26.08
N SER A 324 -0.79 4.91 26.11
CA SER A 324 -1.60 5.27 27.27
C SER A 324 -2.16 4.09 28.08
N SER A 325 -1.98 2.84 27.68
CA SER A 325 -2.42 1.68 28.49
C SER A 325 -1.23 0.98 29.16
N SER A 326 -1.22 1.09 30.49
CA SER A 326 -0.51 0.29 31.50
C SER A 326 1.01 0.40 31.59
N VAL A 327 1.41 1.28 32.51
CA VAL A 327 2.28 0.94 33.65
C VAL A 327 2.03 -0.53 34.08
N GLU A 328 3.10 -1.33 34.24
CA GLU A 328 3.14 -2.69 34.88
C GLU A 328 3.01 -3.98 34.04
N GLU A 329 3.13 -3.99 32.71
CA GLU A 329 3.64 -5.21 32.05
C GLU A 329 5.15 -5.06 31.87
N VAL A 330 5.94 -5.92 32.54
CA VAL A 330 7.33 -6.21 32.15
C VAL A 330 7.27 -6.73 30.71
N HIS A 331 7.21 -5.83 29.74
CA HIS A 331 7.39 -6.17 28.35
C HIS A 331 8.81 -6.70 28.29
N GLU A 332 8.96 -7.96 27.91
CA GLU A 332 10.18 -8.46 27.33
C GLU A 332 10.25 -7.83 25.93
N PRO A 333 10.96 -6.70 25.70
CA PRO A 333 10.97 -6.02 24.39
C PRO A 333 11.41 -6.98 23.27
N HIS A 334 12.25 -7.96 23.60
CA HIS A 334 12.63 -9.05 22.71
C HIS A 334 11.43 -9.90 22.26
N ARG A 335 10.52 -10.29 23.17
CA ARG A 335 9.33 -11.08 22.83
C ARG A 335 8.39 -10.32 21.91
N HIS A 336 8.13 -9.05 22.22
CA HIS A 336 7.27 -8.19 21.41
C HIS A 336 7.85 -7.99 20.01
N ARG A 337 9.15 -7.73 19.91
CA ARG A 337 9.89 -7.64 18.64
C ARG A 337 9.78 -8.92 17.82
N MET A 338 9.96 -10.09 18.46
CA MET A 338 9.81 -11.39 17.79
C MET A 338 8.43 -11.57 17.17
N GLU A 339 7.37 -11.26 17.93
CA GLU A 339 5.99 -11.35 17.45
C GLU A 339 5.74 -10.41 16.27
N VAL A 340 6.18 -9.15 16.36
CA VAL A 340 6.05 -8.18 15.26
C VAL A 340 6.78 -8.64 13.99
N ILE A 341 8.02 -9.13 14.10
CA ILE A 341 8.76 -9.62 12.93
C ILE A 341 8.06 -10.86 12.34
N ARG A 342 7.58 -11.78 13.18
CA ARG A 342 6.85 -12.97 12.73
C ARG A 342 5.57 -12.60 11.99
N ASP A 343 4.78 -11.68 12.53
CA ASP A 343 3.53 -11.21 11.93
C ASP A 343 3.75 -10.50 10.61
N TRP A 344 4.80 -9.67 10.55
CA TRP A 344 5.18 -9.01 9.31
C TRP A 344 5.64 -10.01 8.26
N THR A 345 6.43 -11.02 8.66
CA THR A 345 6.88 -12.11 7.78
C THR A 345 5.70 -12.91 7.23
N ALA A 346 4.74 -13.27 8.09
CA ALA A 346 3.52 -13.94 7.68
C ALA A 346 2.70 -13.09 6.71
N LEU A 347 2.55 -11.79 7.00
CA LEU A 347 1.84 -10.86 6.13
C LEU A 347 2.47 -10.72 4.73
N CYS A 348 3.80 -10.83 4.61
CA CYS A 348 4.50 -10.82 3.32
C CYS A 348 4.10 -12.00 2.42
N SER A 349 3.63 -13.10 3.00
CA SER A 349 3.16 -14.27 2.25
C SER A 349 1.70 -14.14 1.80
N LEU A 350 0.98 -13.11 2.23
CA LEU A 350 -0.44 -12.92 1.96
C LEU A 350 -0.72 -11.93 0.82
N GLN A 351 -1.69 -12.29 -0.03
CA GLN A 351 -2.26 -11.42 -1.04
C GLN A 351 -3.26 -10.45 -0.39
N GLY A 352 -3.01 -9.15 -0.55
CA GLY A 352 -3.99 -8.12 -0.16
C GLY A 352 -5.28 -8.19 -0.98
N ILE A 353 -6.42 -7.90 -0.34
CA ILE A 353 -7.72 -7.86 -1.04
C ILE A 353 -7.80 -6.62 -1.94
N PRO A 354 -8.26 -6.76 -3.21
CA PRO A 354 -8.48 -5.63 -4.08
C PRO A 354 -9.43 -4.59 -3.46
N TYR A 355 -9.08 -3.30 -3.54
CA TYR A 355 -9.87 -2.18 -3.01
C TYR A 355 -11.37 -2.23 -3.41
N LYS A 356 -11.67 -2.72 -4.63
CA LYS A 356 -13.03 -2.80 -5.19
C LYS A 356 -13.92 -3.87 -4.54
N GLN A 357 -13.37 -4.80 -3.76
CA GLN A 357 -14.13 -5.85 -3.06
C GLN A 357 -14.50 -5.47 -1.63
N ARG A 358 -14.14 -4.26 -1.15
CA ARG A 358 -14.51 -3.78 0.19
C ARG A 358 -16.03 -3.65 0.41
N ASN A 359 -16.82 -3.49 -0.66
CA ASN A 359 -18.27 -3.28 -0.56
C ASN A 359 -19.09 -4.58 -0.56
N THR A 360 -18.45 -5.76 -0.51
CA THR A 360 -19.15 -7.04 -0.32
C THR A 360 -18.90 -7.49 1.12
N PRO A 361 -19.89 -8.08 1.84
CA PRO A 361 -19.69 -8.53 3.22
C PRO A 361 -18.78 -9.75 3.24
N CYS A 362 -17.47 -9.57 3.04
CA CYS A 362 -16.49 -10.48 3.61
C CYS A 362 -16.69 -10.38 5.12
N LYS A 363 -16.80 -11.50 5.84
CA LYS A 363 -16.84 -11.50 7.31
C LYS A 363 -15.61 -10.74 7.83
N LEU A 364 -15.80 -9.49 8.19
CA LEU A 364 -14.78 -8.59 8.71
C LEU A 364 -14.37 -9.16 10.07
N VAL A 365 -13.07 -9.35 10.28
CA VAL A 365 -12.59 -9.89 11.54
C VAL A 365 -12.63 -8.76 12.57
N VAL A 366 -13.63 -8.80 13.44
CA VAL A 366 -13.54 -8.17 14.76
C VAL A 366 -12.84 -9.18 15.65
N LEU A 367 -11.68 -8.82 16.20
CA LEU A 367 -11.02 -9.65 17.21
C LEU A 367 -11.89 -9.63 18.47
N LYS A 368 -12.85 -10.56 18.58
CA LYS A 368 -13.32 -11.05 19.88
C LYS A 368 -12.23 -11.97 20.44
N GLU A 369 -12.04 -11.93 21.76
CA GLU A 369 -10.92 -12.52 22.49
C GLU A 369 -10.81 -14.05 22.45
N GLU A 370 -11.63 -14.76 21.69
CA GLU A 370 -11.46 -16.20 21.52
C GLU A 370 -11.52 -16.61 20.05
N PRO A 371 -10.52 -17.37 19.55
CA PRO A 371 -10.67 -18.08 18.31
C PRO A 371 -11.69 -19.19 18.54
N SER A 372 -12.93 -19.00 18.09
CA SER A 372 -13.82 -20.14 17.92
C SER A 372 -13.13 -21.11 16.95
N PRO A 373 -13.16 -22.44 17.21
CA PRO A 373 -12.55 -23.42 16.34
C PRO A 373 -13.09 -23.21 14.93
N ILE A 374 -12.22 -22.84 13.99
CA ILE A 374 -12.59 -22.86 12.58
C ILE A 374 -12.71 -24.35 12.26
N ASP A 375 -13.95 -24.82 12.26
CA ASP A 375 -14.33 -26.16 11.82
C ASP A 375 -13.63 -26.44 10.49
N GLY A 376 -13.01 -27.62 10.37
CA GLY A 376 -12.22 -27.99 9.21
C GLY A 376 -13.08 -28.01 7.97
N ASP A 377 -13.11 -26.90 7.24
CA ASP A 377 -13.99 -26.69 6.10
C ASP A 377 -13.50 -27.55 4.93
N VAL A 378 -14.01 -28.78 4.86
CA VAL A 378 -13.81 -29.69 3.73
C VAL A 378 -14.36 -28.98 2.50
N THR A 379 -13.47 -28.42 1.69
CA THR A 379 -13.87 -27.75 0.45
C THR A 379 -14.46 -28.81 -0.48
N PRO A 380 -15.76 -28.78 -0.79
CA PRO A 380 -16.38 -29.83 -1.59
C PRO A 380 -15.76 -29.83 -2.98
N LEU A 381 -15.46 -31.02 -3.51
CA LEU A 381 -14.90 -31.18 -4.86
C LEU A 381 -15.81 -30.54 -5.93
N VAL A 382 -17.12 -30.51 -5.66
CA VAL A 382 -18.11 -29.77 -6.45
C VAL A 382 -18.29 -28.37 -5.86
N CYS A 383 -17.94 -27.34 -6.63
CA CYS A 383 -18.10 -25.95 -6.22
C CYS A 383 -19.43 -25.37 -6.73
N PRO A 384 -19.99 -24.34 -6.08
CA PRO A 384 -20.97 -23.46 -6.71
C PRO A 384 -20.48 -22.96 -8.07
N ALA A 385 -21.35 -22.97 -9.08
CA ALA A 385 -21.03 -22.59 -10.46
C ALA A 385 -20.53 -21.13 -10.63
N THR A 386 -20.64 -20.32 -9.58
CA THR A 386 -20.19 -18.93 -9.51
C THR A 386 -18.92 -18.74 -8.69
N GLN A 387 -18.23 -19.80 -8.28
CA GLN A 387 -16.98 -19.73 -7.53
C GLN A 387 -15.76 -19.86 -8.45
N CYS A 388 -14.69 -19.11 -8.14
CA CYS A 388 -13.44 -19.17 -8.90
C CYS A 388 -12.46 -20.16 -8.27
N LEU A 389 -12.10 -21.23 -9.00
CA LEU A 389 -11.19 -22.29 -8.54
C LEU A 389 -9.80 -21.72 -8.15
N PHE A 390 -9.25 -20.80 -8.96
CA PHE A 390 -7.97 -20.15 -8.65
C PHE A 390 -8.01 -19.29 -7.38
N CYS A 391 -9.14 -18.63 -7.11
CA CYS A 391 -9.27 -17.82 -5.89
C CYS A 391 -9.48 -18.70 -4.65
N LEU A 392 -10.17 -19.83 -4.82
CA LEU A 392 -10.46 -20.80 -3.78
C LEU A 392 -9.19 -21.50 -3.28
N GLY A 393 -8.38 -22.05 -4.18
CA GLY A 393 -7.10 -22.70 -3.83
C GLY A 393 -5.92 -21.76 -3.61
N ASN A 394 -6.15 -20.44 -3.59
CA ASN A 394 -5.06 -19.52 -3.29
C ASN A 394 -4.86 -19.39 -1.78
N GLU A 395 -3.90 -20.14 -1.25
CA GLU A 395 -3.49 -20.11 0.16
C GLU A 395 -2.96 -18.75 0.62
N GLN A 396 -2.52 -17.90 -0.31
CA GLN A 396 -2.06 -16.54 0.02
C GLN A 396 -3.23 -15.60 0.30
N ARG A 397 -4.48 -15.96 -0.02
CA ARG A 397 -5.65 -15.15 0.35
C ARG A 397 -6.08 -15.45 1.79
N ALA A 398 -6.64 -14.44 2.46
CA ALA A 398 -7.27 -14.62 3.75
C ALA A 398 -8.39 -15.66 3.66
N SER A 399 -8.44 -16.61 4.60
CA SER A 399 -9.33 -17.78 4.54
C SER A 399 -10.81 -17.40 4.35
N ASN A 400 -11.27 -16.33 5.01
CA ASN A 400 -12.62 -15.78 4.87
C ASN A 400 -12.95 -15.21 3.48
N SER A 401 -11.96 -14.98 2.62
CA SER A 401 -12.12 -14.40 1.28
C SER A 401 -11.95 -15.41 0.14
N ARG A 402 -11.44 -16.60 0.42
CA ARG A 402 -11.29 -17.71 -0.54
C ARG A 402 -12.64 -18.21 -1.06
N PRO A 403 -13.70 -18.38 -0.25
CA PRO A 403 -14.99 -18.89 -0.73
C PRO A 403 -15.87 -17.82 -1.43
N TYR A 404 -15.26 -16.79 -2.03
CA TYR A 404 -16.02 -15.74 -2.71
C TYR A 404 -16.82 -16.29 -3.90
N SER A 405 -18.11 -15.98 -3.91
CA SER A 405 -19.04 -16.33 -4.98
C SER A 405 -19.46 -15.08 -5.77
N PHE A 406 -19.33 -15.15 -7.09
CA PHE A 406 -19.78 -14.07 -7.97
C PHE A 406 -21.30 -14.05 -8.08
N SER A 407 -21.89 -12.87 -8.30
CA SER A 407 -23.34 -12.75 -8.44
C SER A 407 -23.90 -13.44 -9.68
N ARG A 408 -23.10 -13.63 -10.73
CA ARG A 408 -23.50 -14.25 -12.00
C ARG A 408 -22.36 -15.05 -12.65
N PRO A 409 -22.64 -16.15 -13.37
CA PRO A 409 -21.63 -16.92 -14.12
C PRO A 409 -20.85 -16.06 -15.13
N ASP A 410 -21.50 -15.11 -15.82
CA ASP A 410 -20.81 -14.17 -16.73
C ASP A 410 -19.73 -13.33 -16.06
N LYS A 411 -19.95 -12.97 -14.79
CA LYS A 411 -18.97 -12.19 -14.01
C LYS A 411 -17.81 -13.08 -13.61
N LEU A 412 -18.07 -14.34 -13.24
CA LEU A 412 -17.03 -15.34 -13.00
C LEU A 412 -16.18 -15.56 -14.26
N ARG A 413 -16.80 -15.82 -15.43
CA ARG A 413 -16.08 -16.03 -16.70
C ARG A 413 -15.13 -14.89 -17.03
N ARG A 414 -15.65 -13.66 -16.96
CA ARG A 414 -14.84 -12.45 -17.18
C ARG A 414 -13.70 -12.36 -16.18
N HIS A 415 -13.96 -12.59 -14.90
CA HIS A 415 -12.93 -12.60 -13.86
C HIS A 415 -11.88 -13.69 -14.12
N MET A 416 -12.29 -14.91 -14.45
CA MET A 416 -11.39 -16.02 -14.76
C MET A 416 -10.44 -15.66 -15.90
N TYR A 417 -10.98 -15.12 -16.99
CA TYR A 417 -10.17 -14.70 -18.13
C TYR A 417 -9.23 -13.53 -17.78
N ASP A 418 -9.78 -12.46 -17.20
CA ASP A 418 -9.05 -11.21 -16.94
C ASP A 418 -8.08 -11.31 -15.75
N CYS A 419 -8.26 -12.25 -14.82
CA CYS A 419 -7.44 -12.34 -13.61
C CYS A 419 -6.54 -13.57 -13.58
N HIS A 420 -6.86 -14.62 -14.33
CA HIS A 420 -6.17 -15.90 -14.25
C HIS A 420 -5.69 -16.39 -15.62
N LEU A 421 -6.61 -16.72 -16.54
CA LEU A 421 -6.27 -17.43 -17.78
C LEU A 421 -5.40 -16.61 -18.74
N ARG A 422 -5.57 -15.28 -18.82
CA ARG A 422 -4.72 -14.45 -19.68
C ARG A 422 -3.24 -14.43 -19.28
N TYR A 423 -2.94 -14.90 -18.07
CA TYR A 423 -1.58 -14.97 -17.52
C TYR A 423 -0.97 -16.38 -17.61
N LEU A 424 -1.70 -17.34 -18.17
CA LEU A 424 -1.18 -18.67 -18.49
C LEU A 424 -0.64 -18.68 -19.91
N ALA A 425 0.48 -19.37 -20.12
CA ALA A 425 0.92 -19.73 -21.46
C ALA A 425 -0.10 -20.70 -22.10
N SER A 426 -0.23 -20.66 -23.42
CA SER A 426 -1.23 -21.46 -24.14
C SER A 426 -1.04 -22.97 -23.95
N ASP A 427 0.20 -23.40 -23.74
CA ASP A 427 0.70 -24.76 -23.53
C ASP A 427 1.06 -25.04 -22.07
N ALA A 428 0.69 -24.16 -21.13
CA ALA A 428 1.04 -24.33 -19.72
C ALA A 428 0.49 -25.64 -19.15
N CYS A 429 1.37 -26.42 -18.52
CA CYS A 429 0.99 -27.53 -17.66
C CYS A 429 0.93 -27.03 -16.21
N PHE A 430 -0.20 -27.18 -15.54
CA PHE A 430 -0.40 -26.73 -14.17
C PHE A 430 -1.39 -27.63 -13.40
N PRO A 431 -1.21 -27.81 -12.08
CA PRO A 431 -2.15 -28.57 -11.28
C PRO A 431 -3.50 -27.85 -11.21
N CYS A 432 -4.58 -28.61 -11.07
CA CYS A 432 -5.91 -28.05 -10.85
C CYS A 432 -5.87 -27.05 -9.68
N PRO A 433 -6.33 -25.80 -9.85
CA PRO A 433 -6.27 -24.81 -8.78
C PRO A 433 -7.18 -25.10 -7.59
N HIS A 434 -7.98 -26.17 -7.61
CA HIS A 434 -8.88 -26.53 -6.53
C HIS A 434 -8.11 -27.22 -5.38
N PRO A 435 -8.31 -26.83 -4.10
CA PRO A 435 -7.52 -27.34 -2.98
C PRO A 435 -7.43 -28.87 -2.85
N VAL A 436 -8.51 -29.58 -3.22
CA VAL A 436 -8.60 -31.04 -3.10
C VAL A 436 -8.47 -31.79 -4.43
N CYS A 437 -8.16 -31.11 -5.54
CA CYS A 437 -7.97 -31.75 -6.83
C CYS A 437 -6.48 -31.76 -7.20
N SER A 438 -5.95 -32.94 -7.54
CA SER A 438 -4.52 -33.12 -7.86
C SER A 438 -4.26 -33.40 -9.35
N GLU A 439 -5.28 -33.24 -10.20
CA GLU A 439 -5.14 -33.47 -11.65
C GLU A 439 -4.26 -32.40 -12.32
N ASN A 440 -3.41 -32.82 -13.25
CA ASN A 440 -2.57 -31.91 -14.04
C ASN A 440 -3.26 -31.54 -15.35
N LEU A 441 -3.35 -30.24 -15.61
CA LEU A 441 -4.11 -29.67 -16.70
C LEU A 441 -3.16 -29.08 -17.75
N TRP A 442 -3.53 -29.26 -19.01
CA TRP A 442 -2.70 -28.94 -20.18
C TRP A 442 -3.40 -27.86 -21.00
N GLY A 443 -3.00 -26.62 -20.76
CA GLY A 443 -3.57 -25.45 -21.42
C GLY A 443 -4.98 -25.10 -20.95
N THR A 444 -5.50 -23.99 -21.50
CA THR A 444 -6.76 -23.40 -21.04
C THR A 444 -8.00 -24.22 -21.41
N THR A 445 -7.99 -24.92 -22.56
CA THR A 445 -9.12 -25.75 -23.01
C THR A 445 -9.33 -26.94 -22.09
N HIS A 446 -8.27 -27.72 -21.81
CA HIS A 446 -8.34 -28.86 -20.89
C HIS A 446 -8.82 -28.41 -19.50
N PHE A 447 -8.36 -27.26 -19.01
CA PHE A 447 -8.85 -26.71 -17.74
C PHE A 447 -10.35 -26.40 -17.75
N LYS A 448 -10.89 -25.81 -18.83
CA LYS A 448 -12.33 -25.52 -18.92
C LYS A 448 -13.18 -26.79 -18.90
N ASP A 449 -12.74 -27.81 -19.62
CA ASP A 449 -13.44 -29.10 -19.67
C ASP A 449 -13.38 -29.80 -18.30
N HIS A 450 -12.20 -29.83 -17.68
CA HIS A 450 -12.01 -30.37 -16.32
C HIS A 450 -12.87 -29.62 -15.29
N ALA A 451 -12.89 -28.29 -15.33
CA ALA A 451 -13.70 -27.47 -14.43
C ALA A 451 -15.21 -27.74 -14.59
N ALA A 452 -15.68 -27.96 -15.81
CA ALA A 452 -17.09 -28.29 -16.07
C ALA A 452 -17.45 -29.71 -15.61
N VAL A 453 -16.59 -30.70 -15.88
CA VAL A 453 -16.86 -32.12 -15.59
C VAL A 453 -16.73 -32.42 -14.10
N ILE A 454 -15.60 -32.04 -13.50
CA ILE A 454 -15.22 -32.38 -12.12
C ILE A 454 -15.82 -31.39 -11.12
N HIS A 455 -15.65 -30.09 -11.36
CA HIS A 455 -16.03 -29.04 -10.40
C HIS A 455 -17.41 -28.43 -10.65
N LYS A 456 -18.09 -28.79 -11.75
CA LYS A 456 -19.38 -28.21 -12.19
C LYS A 456 -19.36 -26.68 -12.39
N VAL A 457 -18.20 -26.14 -12.78
CA VAL A 457 -18.00 -24.72 -13.09
C VAL A 457 -17.88 -24.52 -14.61
N TYR A 458 -18.81 -23.77 -15.21
CA TYR A 458 -18.90 -23.59 -16.68
C TYR A 458 -18.28 -22.25 -17.13
N LEU A 459 -17.26 -22.30 -18.00
CA LEU A 459 -16.32 -21.19 -18.25
C LEU A 459 -16.21 -20.66 -19.67
#